data_AF-A0AAD9QNZ8-F1
#
_entry.id   AF-A0AAD9QNZ8-F1
#
_cell.length_a   1.000
_cell.length_b   1.000
_cell.length_c   1.000
_cell.angle_alpha   90.00
_cell.angle_beta   90.00
_cell.angle_gamma   90.00
#
_symmetry.space_group_name_H-M   'P 1'
#
loop_
_entity.id
_entity.type
_entity.pdbx_description
1 polymer ?
#
loop_
_entity_poly.entity_id
_entity_poly.type
_entity_poly.pdbx_seq_one_letter_code
_entity_poly.pdbx_strand_id
1 'polypeptide(L)'
;MRSADLLRDPVVQARVRFRFGGTEFPPIIMFKIFVQSGGQGVKYYCGKKVIKPSSKAACDSLTLMGNRKFYDQLIADLCQHEKDKITDETDVTTLKDYMQYLSHLDECPADIGGKSNTWRRLTLDAIPRQNIMRDIFGYVRFGHLTPFLLMECPDLLSIKPMQEIQVPNIRAVPIFRKNTLAEYSNTSPSRRSRQAMTRVAKMRKSYGMDPPKLEGKTPATAVINNGLFDDEEDWEDQADKLYQWTQTLSLDELGVTSS
;
A
#
# COMPACT_ATOMS: atom_id res chain seq x y z
N MET A 1 -25.03 1.86 7.37
CA MET A 1 -24.63 3.20 6.87
C MET A 1 -24.14 3.03 5.43
N ARG A 2 -24.70 3.75 4.45
CA ARG A 2 -24.27 3.59 3.05
C ARG A 2 -22.96 4.33 2.87
N SER A 3 -21.99 3.72 2.18
CA SER A 3 -20.66 4.33 2.00
C SER A 3 -20.68 5.67 1.28
N ALA A 4 -21.76 6.00 0.56
CA ALA A 4 -21.96 7.29 -0.09
C ALA A 4 -22.22 8.43 0.90
N ASP A 5 -22.83 8.13 2.06
CA ASP A 5 -23.14 9.14 3.08
C ASP A 5 -21.85 9.64 3.73
N LEU A 6 -20.84 8.77 3.85
CA LEU A 6 -19.50 9.11 4.37
C LEU A 6 -18.72 10.08 3.47
N LEU A 7 -19.03 10.14 2.16
CA LEU A 7 -18.41 11.10 1.24
C LEU A 7 -19.03 12.50 1.35
N ARG A 8 -20.24 12.59 1.90
CA ARG A 8 -20.98 13.85 2.08
C ARG A 8 -20.77 14.44 3.47
N ASP A 9 -20.19 13.68 4.39
CA ASP A 9 -19.95 14.09 5.76
C ASP A 9 -18.76 15.07 5.82
N PRO A 10 -18.96 16.32 6.26
CA PRO A 10 -17.88 17.31 6.36
C PRO A 10 -16.85 16.98 7.45
N VAL A 11 -17.21 16.14 8.43
CA VAL A 11 -16.31 15.72 9.51
C VAL A 11 -15.41 14.57 9.05
N VAL A 12 -15.92 13.70 8.20
CA VAL A 12 -15.18 12.53 7.70
C VAL A 12 -14.57 12.85 6.33
N GLN A 13 -13.27 13.13 6.30
CA GLN A 13 -12.55 13.29 5.03
C GLN A 13 -12.36 11.93 4.34
N ALA A 14 -13.40 11.42 3.68
CA ALA A 14 -13.33 10.18 2.92
C ALA A 14 -12.71 10.40 1.53
N ARG A 15 -11.85 9.48 1.10
CA ARG A 15 -11.21 9.44 -0.23
C ARG A 15 -11.44 8.10 -0.88
N VAL A 16 -11.73 8.12 -2.17
CA VAL A 16 -11.86 6.90 -2.98
C VAL A 16 -10.56 6.68 -3.74
N ARG A 17 -10.04 5.45 -3.68
CA ARG A 17 -8.96 5.00 -4.57
C ARG A 17 -9.52 4.02 -5.58
N PHE A 18 -9.05 4.14 -6.81
CA PHE A 18 -9.35 3.22 -7.89
C PHE A 18 -8.14 2.36 -8.21
N ARG A 19 -8.40 1.13 -8.65
CA ARG A 19 -7.38 0.25 -9.24
C ARG A 19 -7.98 -0.52 -10.41
N PHE A 20 -7.12 -0.90 -11.34
CA PHE A 20 -7.46 -1.91 -12.33
C PHE A 20 -7.28 -3.30 -11.73
N GLY A 21 -8.10 -4.23 -12.19
CA GLY A 21 -8.17 -5.60 -11.73
C GLY A 21 -8.63 -6.54 -12.82
N GLY A 22 -8.71 -7.83 -12.48
CA GLY A 22 -9.03 -8.88 -13.44
C GLY A 22 -7.77 -9.54 -14.01
N THR A 23 -7.89 -10.82 -14.31
CA THR A 23 -6.82 -11.65 -14.89
C THR A 23 -6.75 -11.54 -16.41
N GLU A 24 -7.80 -11.00 -17.04
CA GLU A 24 -7.96 -10.91 -18.49
C GLU A 24 -8.42 -9.51 -18.91
N PHE A 25 -8.11 -9.15 -20.15
CA PHE A 25 -8.55 -7.89 -20.75
C PHE A 25 -10.00 -8.01 -21.28
N PRO A 26 -10.87 -7.00 -21.13
CA PRO A 26 -10.63 -5.68 -20.55
C PRO A 26 -10.59 -5.68 -19.01
N PRO A 27 -9.70 -4.86 -18.41
CA PRO A 27 -9.55 -4.81 -16.97
C PRO A 27 -10.82 -4.29 -16.28
N ILE A 28 -11.09 -4.84 -15.10
CA ILE A 28 -12.19 -4.47 -14.23
C ILE A 28 -11.74 -3.31 -13.34
N ILE A 29 -12.55 -2.25 -13.27
CA ILE A 29 -12.30 -1.15 -12.33
C ILE A 29 -12.79 -1.59 -10.94
N MET A 30 -11.89 -1.50 -9.96
CA MET A 30 -12.19 -1.70 -8.56
C MET A 30 -11.99 -0.40 -7.79
N PHE A 31 -12.72 -0.23 -6.69
CA PHE A 31 -12.57 0.91 -5.79
C PHE A 31 -12.49 0.49 -4.32
N LYS A 32 -11.86 1.34 -3.51
CA LYS A 32 -11.78 1.21 -2.06
C LYS A 32 -11.86 2.59 -1.42
N ILE A 33 -12.59 2.70 -0.32
CA ILE A 33 -12.85 3.97 0.38
C ILE A 33 -11.97 4.03 1.62
N PHE A 34 -11.28 5.14 1.79
CA PHE A 34 -10.39 5.40 2.92
C PHE A 34 -10.85 6.64 3.65
N VAL A 35 -10.80 6.61 4.97
CA VAL A 35 -11.02 7.81 5.78
C VAL A 35 -9.66 8.42 6.11
N GLN A 36 -9.44 9.65 5.65
CA GLN A 36 -8.26 10.43 5.95
C GLN A 36 -8.51 11.19 7.26
N SER A 37 -8.24 10.55 8.39
CA SER A 37 -8.23 11.25 9.67
C SER A 37 -6.90 11.99 9.78
N GLY A 38 -6.93 13.33 9.72
CA GLY A 38 -5.79 14.25 9.49
C GLY A 38 -4.59 14.09 10.41
N GLY A 39 -3.82 13.01 10.25
CA GLY A 39 -2.67 12.65 11.07
C GLY A 39 -3.00 11.73 12.26
N GLN A 40 -4.26 11.59 12.66
CA GLN A 40 -4.69 10.62 13.67
C GLN A 40 -5.15 9.34 12.96
N GLY A 41 -4.46 8.21 13.17
CA GLY A 41 -4.85 6.94 12.54
C GLY A 41 -6.29 6.54 12.90
N VAL A 42 -7.02 5.98 11.93
CA VAL A 42 -8.36 5.40 12.18
C VAL A 42 -8.19 4.19 13.09
N LYS A 43 -8.77 4.25 14.30
CA LYS A 43 -8.79 3.14 15.25
C LYS A 43 -10.03 2.29 15.01
N TYR A 44 -9.81 1.01 14.73
CA TYR A 44 -10.86 0.02 14.65
C TYR A 44 -11.00 -0.66 16.00
N TYR A 45 -12.21 -0.67 16.54
CA TYR A 45 -12.52 -1.45 17.73
C TYR A 45 -12.90 -2.87 17.30
N CYS A 46 -12.22 -3.85 17.87
CA CYS A 46 -12.53 -5.26 17.68
C CYS A 46 -12.63 -5.91 19.06
N GLY A 47 -13.69 -6.68 19.30
CA GLY A 47 -13.92 -7.37 20.56
C GLY A 47 -12.73 -8.24 20.97
N LYS A 48 -12.08 -8.92 20.01
CA LYS A 48 -10.89 -9.75 20.23
C LYS A 48 -9.70 -8.96 20.78
N LYS A 49 -9.54 -7.70 20.38
CA LYS A 49 -8.47 -6.82 20.89
C LYS A 49 -8.79 -6.23 22.25
N VAL A 50 -10.08 -6.04 22.55
CA VAL A 50 -10.54 -5.37 23.77
C VAL A 50 -10.69 -6.36 24.92
N ILE A 51 -11.24 -7.55 24.66
CA ILE A 51 -11.49 -8.58 25.66
C ILE A 51 -10.30 -9.52 25.69
N LYS A 52 -9.44 -9.35 26.69
CA LYS A 52 -8.30 -10.24 26.89
C LYS A 52 -8.75 -11.61 27.39
N PRO A 53 -8.04 -12.70 27.01
CA PRO A 53 -8.16 -13.99 27.68
C PRO A 53 -8.00 -13.81 29.20
N SER A 54 -8.70 -14.63 29.99
CA SER A 54 -8.72 -14.61 31.46
C SER A 54 -9.13 -13.28 32.14
N SER A 55 -9.70 -12.33 31.38
CA SER A 55 -10.26 -11.10 31.96
C SER A 55 -11.67 -11.32 32.54
N LYS A 56 -12.08 -10.46 33.49
CA LYS A 56 -13.46 -10.44 33.98
C LYS A 56 -14.48 -10.26 32.85
N ALA A 57 -14.15 -9.44 31.84
CA ALA A 57 -14.98 -9.27 30.65
C ALA A 57 -15.16 -10.58 29.86
N ALA A 58 -14.14 -11.45 29.81
CA ALA A 58 -14.26 -12.77 29.20
C ALA A 58 -15.21 -13.67 30.01
N CYS A 59 -15.09 -13.68 31.35
CA CYS A 59 -16.02 -14.40 32.22
C CYS A 59 -17.46 -13.91 32.07
N ASP A 60 -17.65 -12.59 32.09
CA ASP A 60 -18.96 -11.96 31.93
C ASP A 60 -19.55 -12.27 30.54
N SER A 61 -18.72 -12.31 29.49
CA SER A 61 -19.18 -12.66 28.14
C SER A 61 -19.72 -14.09 28.04
N LEU A 62 -19.12 -15.05 28.75
CA LEU A 62 -19.62 -16.43 28.86
C LEU A 62 -20.99 -16.46 29.55
N THR A 63 -21.16 -15.71 30.64
CA THR A 63 -22.43 -15.61 31.36
C THR A 63 -23.52 -14.94 30.53
N LEU A 64 -23.19 -13.90 29.77
CA LEU A 64 -24.15 -13.13 28.96
C LEU A 64 -24.55 -13.85 27.67
N MET A 65 -23.61 -14.48 26.96
CA MET A 65 -23.90 -15.21 25.72
C MET A 65 -24.49 -16.59 25.98
N GLY A 66 -24.13 -17.21 27.10
CA GLY A 66 -24.38 -18.61 27.41
C GLY A 66 -23.34 -19.54 26.77
N ASN A 67 -23.14 -20.68 27.40
CA ASN A 67 -22.06 -21.63 27.08
C ASN A 67 -22.01 -22.02 25.60
N ARG A 68 -23.16 -22.36 24.98
CA ARG A 68 -23.20 -22.85 23.60
C ARG A 68 -22.64 -21.82 22.61
N LYS A 69 -23.19 -20.61 22.61
CA LYS A 69 -22.77 -19.54 21.69
C LYS A 69 -21.31 -19.15 21.91
N PHE A 70 -20.88 -19.13 23.17
CA PHE A 70 -19.49 -18.84 23.51
C PHE A 70 -18.54 -19.89 22.92
N TYR A 71 -18.82 -21.18 23.11
CA TYR A 71 -18.00 -22.25 22.54
C TYR A 71 -18.06 -22.29 21.01
N ASP A 72 -19.24 -22.08 20.42
CA ASP A 72 -19.39 -22.01 18.96
C ASP A 72 -18.49 -20.89 18.37
N GLN A 73 -18.46 -19.71 19.03
CA GLN A 73 -17.58 -18.61 18.64
C GLN A 73 -16.10 -18.97 18.79
N LEU A 74 -15.73 -19.62 19.89
CA LEU A 74 -14.35 -20.03 20.16
C LEU A 74 -13.86 -21.07 19.12
N ILE A 75 -14.72 -22.03 18.76
CA ILE A 75 -14.43 -23.01 17.71
C ILE A 75 -14.25 -22.31 16.36
N ALA A 76 -15.15 -21.38 16.00
CA ALA A 76 -15.04 -20.63 14.76
C ALA A 76 -13.72 -19.83 14.69
N ASP A 77 -13.32 -19.20 15.80
CA ASP A 77 -12.07 -18.47 15.89
C ASP A 77 -10.85 -19.38 15.73
N LEU A 78 -10.84 -20.57 16.36
CA LEU A 78 -9.78 -21.56 16.20
C LEU A 78 -9.68 -22.08 14.76
N CYS A 79 -10.82 -22.40 14.14
CA CYS A 79 -10.84 -22.84 12.73
C CYS A 79 -10.33 -21.74 11.78
N GLN A 80 -10.55 -20.46 12.10
CA GLN A 80 -10.02 -19.37 11.29
C GLN A 80 -8.50 -19.23 11.45
N HIS A 81 -8.01 -19.31 12.69
CA HIS A 81 -6.59 -19.27 12.99
C HIS A 81 -5.83 -20.42 12.30
N GLU A 82 -6.39 -21.62 12.27
CA GLU A 82 -5.80 -22.76 11.55
C GLU A 82 -5.67 -22.52 10.04
N LYS A 83 -6.65 -21.86 9.42
CA LYS A 83 -6.65 -21.56 7.98
C LYS A 83 -5.63 -20.50 7.59
N ASP A 84 -5.62 -19.37 8.30
CA ASP A 84 -4.87 -18.19 7.88
C ASP A 84 -3.50 -18.05 8.58
N LYS A 85 -3.25 -18.80 9.67
CA LYS A 85 -2.04 -18.87 10.51
C LYS A 85 -1.57 -17.56 11.17
N ILE A 86 -1.90 -16.41 10.58
CA ILE A 86 -1.53 -15.07 11.04
C ILE A 86 -2.83 -14.28 11.18
N THR A 87 -3.53 -14.47 12.29
CA THR A 87 -4.84 -13.85 12.53
C THR A 87 -4.79 -12.77 13.59
N ASP A 88 -3.82 -12.82 14.51
CA ASP A 88 -3.68 -11.88 15.62
C ASP A 88 -2.31 -11.18 15.62
N GLU A 89 -2.23 -10.09 16.39
CA GLU A 89 -0.99 -9.31 16.53
C GLU A 89 0.14 -10.12 17.19
N THR A 90 -0.22 -11.15 17.97
CA THR A 90 0.72 -12.09 18.60
C THR A 90 1.43 -12.98 17.59
N ASP A 91 0.83 -13.21 16.43
CA ASP A 91 1.34 -14.13 15.41
C ASP A 91 2.31 -13.41 14.47
N VAL A 92 2.37 -12.08 14.55
CA VAL A 92 3.21 -11.24 13.70
C VAL A 92 4.65 -11.25 14.23
N THR A 93 5.52 -12.00 13.55
CA THR A 93 6.96 -12.02 13.87
C THR A 93 7.80 -11.22 12.88
N THR A 94 7.40 -11.23 11.61
CA THR A 94 8.12 -10.57 10.51
C THR A 94 7.31 -9.44 9.88
N LEU A 95 7.96 -8.60 9.07
CA LEU A 95 7.28 -7.57 8.28
C LEU A 95 6.30 -8.20 7.26
N LYS A 96 6.62 -9.39 6.74
CA LYS A 96 5.74 -10.14 5.84
C LYS A 96 4.46 -10.55 6.56
N ASP A 97 4.59 -11.06 7.79
CA ASP A 97 3.46 -11.43 8.64
C ASP A 97 2.59 -10.21 8.93
N TYR A 98 3.21 -9.07 9.17
CA TYR A 98 2.48 -7.82 9.38
C TYR A 98 1.66 -7.41 8.15
N MET A 99 2.21 -7.55 6.94
CA MET A 99 1.46 -7.28 5.70
C MET A 99 0.32 -8.27 5.50
N GLN A 100 0.54 -9.55 5.80
CA GLN A 100 -0.47 -10.60 5.72
C GLN A 100 -1.60 -10.37 6.72
N TYR A 101 -1.26 -10.06 7.97
CA TYR A 101 -2.20 -9.69 9.04
C TYR A 101 -3.07 -8.49 8.64
N LEU A 102 -2.48 -7.44 8.07
CA LEU A 102 -3.24 -6.28 7.60
C LEU A 102 -4.16 -6.63 6.43
N SER A 103 -3.74 -7.49 5.50
CA SER A 103 -4.59 -7.96 4.40
C SER A 103 -5.76 -8.77 4.93
N HIS A 104 -5.48 -9.73 5.83
CA HIS A 104 -6.48 -10.55 6.50
C HIS A 104 -7.51 -9.68 7.23
N LEU A 105 -7.08 -8.69 8.02
CA LEU A 105 -7.99 -7.74 8.68
C LEU A 105 -8.86 -6.96 7.69
N ASP A 106 -8.33 -6.56 6.54
CA ASP A 106 -9.09 -5.84 5.52
C ASP A 106 -10.09 -6.76 4.79
N GLU A 107 -9.77 -8.04 4.62
CA GLU A 107 -10.60 -9.04 3.95
C GLU A 107 -11.69 -9.62 4.85
N CYS A 108 -11.39 -9.79 6.14
CA CYS A 108 -12.34 -10.35 7.09
C CYS A 108 -13.58 -9.46 7.26
N PRO A 109 -14.78 -10.09 7.34
CA PRO A 109 -16.03 -9.38 7.55
C PRO A 109 -16.06 -8.71 8.93
N ALA A 110 -16.84 -7.64 9.04
CA ALA A 110 -16.98 -6.87 10.28
C ALA A 110 -17.57 -7.71 11.42
N ASP A 111 -18.47 -8.65 11.09
CA ASP A 111 -19.17 -9.48 12.08
C ASP A 111 -18.24 -10.41 12.87
N ILE A 112 -17.09 -10.77 12.29
CA ILE A 112 -16.07 -11.65 12.91
C ILE A 112 -14.87 -10.83 13.43
N GLY A 113 -14.99 -9.50 13.45
CA GLY A 113 -13.97 -8.58 13.97
C GLY A 113 -12.96 -8.08 12.94
N GLY A 114 -13.21 -8.28 11.65
CA GLY A 114 -12.46 -7.68 10.55
C GLY A 114 -12.91 -6.24 10.23
N LYS A 115 -12.26 -5.63 9.24
CA LYS A 115 -12.58 -4.26 8.79
C LYS A 115 -13.58 -4.23 7.64
N SER A 116 -13.84 -5.37 6.98
CA SER A 116 -14.66 -5.47 5.76
C SER A 116 -14.25 -4.47 4.67
N ASN A 117 -12.97 -4.13 4.62
CA ASN A 117 -12.44 -3.10 3.74
C ASN A 117 -11.80 -3.70 2.49
N THR A 118 -12.58 -4.51 1.79
CA THR A 118 -12.17 -5.15 0.55
C THR A 118 -12.23 -4.17 -0.62
N TRP A 119 -11.48 -4.51 -1.67
CA TRP A 119 -11.65 -3.88 -2.97
C TRP A 119 -12.94 -4.35 -3.60
N ARG A 120 -13.81 -3.38 -3.92
CA ARG A 120 -15.13 -3.64 -4.47
C ARG A 120 -15.12 -3.38 -5.98
N ARG A 121 -15.77 -4.25 -6.74
CA ARG A 121 -15.96 -4.04 -8.18
C ARG A 121 -16.86 -2.84 -8.40
N LEU A 122 -16.45 -1.92 -9.27
CA LEU A 122 -17.32 -0.86 -9.74
C LEU A 122 -18.30 -1.44 -10.76
N THR A 123 -19.57 -1.57 -10.38
CA THR A 123 -20.65 -1.94 -11.30
C THR A 123 -21.62 -0.77 -11.46
N LEU A 124 -22.28 -0.73 -12.62
CA LEU A 124 -23.29 0.29 -12.90
C LEU A 124 -24.65 -0.08 -12.31
N ASP A 125 -24.79 -1.26 -11.69
CA ASP A 125 -26.08 -1.83 -11.25
C ASP A 125 -26.83 -0.91 -10.27
N ALA A 126 -26.08 -0.26 -9.38
CA ALA A 126 -26.62 0.66 -8.39
C ALA A 126 -27.03 2.03 -8.96
N ILE A 127 -26.64 2.35 -10.20
CA ILE A 127 -27.01 3.61 -10.84
C ILE A 127 -28.41 3.46 -11.44
N PRO A 128 -29.35 4.41 -11.31
CA PRO A 128 -30.63 4.34 -12.01
C PRO A 128 -30.46 4.24 -13.54
N ARG A 129 -31.35 3.51 -14.24
CA ARG A 129 -31.29 3.36 -15.71
C ARG A 129 -31.30 4.68 -16.47
N GLN A 130 -31.99 5.68 -15.91
CA GLN A 130 -32.12 7.03 -16.45
C GLN A 130 -30.88 7.93 -16.27
N ASN A 131 -29.80 7.43 -15.65
CA ASN A 131 -28.62 8.24 -15.41
C ASN A 131 -27.72 8.26 -16.66
N ILE A 132 -27.30 9.46 -17.07
CA ILE A 132 -26.39 9.70 -18.20
C ILE A 132 -25.14 8.81 -18.17
N MET A 133 -24.62 8.47 -16.99
CA MET A 133 -23.45 7.61 -16.87
C MET A 133 -23.68 6.22 -17.48
N ARG A 134 -24.89 5.65 -17.37
CA ARG A 134 -25.17 4.36 -18.02
C ARG A 134 -25.16 4.47 -19.54
N ASP A 135 -25.66 5.57 -20.08
CA ASP A 135 -25.67 5.83 -21.51
C ASP A 135 -24.25 6.06 -22.04
N ILE A 136 -23.43 6.83 -21.31
CA ILE A 136 -22.00 7.01 -21.62
C ILE A 136 -21.28 5.66 -21.64
N PHE A 137 -21.45 4.84 -20.59
CA PHE A 137 -20.82 3.53 -20.53
C PHE A 137 -21.35 2.57 -21.61
N GLY A 138 -22.65 2.64 -21.93
CA GLY A 138 -23.27 1.89 -23.02
C GLY A 138 -22.69 2.26 -24.39
N TYR A 139 -22.48 3.56 -24.61
CA TYR A 139 -21.83 4.07 -25.82
C TYR A 139 -20.37 3.63 -25.92
N VAL A 140 -19.57 3.79 -24.85
CA VAL A 140 -18.15 3.40 -24.85
C VAL A 140 -17.98 1.89 -25.03
N ARG A 141 -18.84 1.07 -24.42
CA ARG A 141 -18.69 -0.39 -24.42
C ARG A 141 -19.31 -1.06 -25.64
N PHE A 142 -20.46 -0.59 -26.09
CA PHE A 142 -21.28 -1.25 -27.12
C PHE A 142 -21.54 -0.36 -28.34
N GLY A 143 -21.14 0.91 -28.32
CA GLY A 143 -21.42 1.88 -29.38
C GLY A 143 -22.86 2.38 -29.42
N HIS A 144 -23.67 2.12 -28.38
CA HIS A 144 -25.08 2.53 -28.35
C HIS A 144 -25.21 4.02 -28.07
N LEU A 145 -25.75 4.76 -29.04
CA LEU A 145 -26.02 6.18 -28.94
C LEU A 145 -27.46 6.40 -28.46
N THR A 146 -27.64 7.08 -27.32
CA THR A 146 -28.97 7.49 -26.85
C THR A 146 -29.23 8.97 -27.17
N PRO A 147 -30.49 9.38 -27.40
CA PRO A 147 -30.83 10.79 -27.61
C PRO A 147 -30.45 11.67 -26.42
N PHE A 148 -30.54 11.12 -25.20
CA PHE A 148 -30.16 11.81 -23.97
C PHE A 148 -28.64 12.06 -23.92
N LEU A 149 -27.82 11.11 -24.39
CA LEU A 149 -26.36 11.26 -24.50
C LEU A 149 -25.95 12.33 -25.50
N LEU A 150 -26.63 12.39 -26.66
CA LEU A 150 -26.41 13.42 -27.67
C LEU A 150 -26.66 14.83 -27.14
N MET A 151 -27.69 14.98 -26.31
CA MET A 151 -28.10 16.27 -25.75
C MET A 151 -27.17 16.72 -24.61
N GLU A 152 -26.84 15.83 -23.69
CA GLU A 152 -26.06 16.16 -22.48
C GLU A 152 -24.55 16.14 -22.71
N CYS A 153 -24.04 15.33 -23.64
CA CYS A 153 -22.61 15.11 -23.84
C CYS A 153 -22.20 15.12 -25.32
N PRO A 154 -22.46 16.19 -26.09
CA PRO A 154 -22.09 16.28 -27.51
C PRO A 154 -20.56 16.20 -27.72
N ASP A 155 -19.77 16.71 -26.78
CA ASP A 155 -18.31 16.69 -26.85
C ASP A 155 -17.74 15.27 -26.83
N LEU A 156 -18.39 14.35 -26.11
CA LEU A 156 -17.95 12.95 -26.02
C LEU A 156 -18.04 12.24 -27.37
N LEU A 157 -18.95 12.69 -28.23
CA LEU A 157 -19.15 12.19 -29.61
C LEU A 157 -18.25 12.90 -30.62
N SER A 158 -17.74 14.08 -30.27
CA SER A 158 -16.74 14.82 -31.06
C SER A 158 -15.33 14.25 -30.89
N ILE A 159 -15.07 13.55 -29.77
CA ILE A 159 -13.85 12.77 -29.56
C ILE A 159 -13.84 11.62 -30.58
N LYS A 160 -13.15 11.85 -31.71
CA LYS A 160 -12.83 10.78 -32.66
C LYS A 160 -12.24 9.60 -31.90
N PRO A 161 -12.66 8.35 -32.18
CA PRO A 161 -12.15 7.19 -31.46
C PRO A 161 -10.63 7.18 -31.58
N MET A 162 -9.97 7.41 -30.45
CA MET A 162 -8.51 7.53 -30.31
C MET A 162 -7.77 6.22 -30.63
N GLN A 163 -8.43 5.22 -31.23
CA GLN A 163 -7.81 3.99 -31.71
C GLN A 163 -6.86 4.28 -32.88
N GLU A 164 -7.22 5.14 -33.84
CA GLU A 164 -6.33 5.46 -34.96
C GLU A 164 -5.09 6.25 -34.55
N ILE A 165 -5.16 7.03 -33.46
CA ILE A 165 -4.03 7.84 -32.97
C ILE A 165 -3.18 7.03 -31.97
N GLN A 166 -3.75 6.04 -31.27
CA GLN A 166 -2.99 5.19 -30.34
C GLN A 166 -2.23 4.05 -31.02
N VAL A 167 -2.76 3.44 -32.09
CA VAL A 167 -2.04 2.38 -32.83
C VAL A 167 -0.66 2.84 -33.36
N PRO A 168 -0.49 4.03 -33.97
CA PRO A 168 0.83 4.51 -34.35
C PRO A 168 1.71 4.87 -33.15
N ASN A 169 1.15 5.43 -32.07
CA ASN A 169 1.91 5.72 -30.85
C ASN A 169 2.39 4.45 -30.13
N ILE A 170 1.61 3.37 -30.15
CA ILE A 170 1.98 2.05 -29.59
C ILE A 170 2.99 1.33 -30.49
N ARG A 171 2.85 1.46 -31.83
CA ARG A 171 3.85 0.94 -32.80
C ARG A 171 5.16 1.73 -32.81
N ALA A 172 5.18 2.97 -32.29
CA ALA A 172 6.39 3.76 -32.12
C ALA A 172 7.20 3.41 -30.85
N VAL A 173 6.63 2.64 -29.91
CA VAL A 173 7.29 2.23 -28.66
C VAL A 173 8.50 1.27 -28.83
N PRO A 174 8.79 0.60 -29.97
CA PRO A 174 10.06 -0.10 -30.14
C PRO A 174 11.21 0.80 -30.62
N ILE A 175 10.98 2.05 -31.04
CA ILE A 175 12.04 2.90 -31.61
C ILE A 175 12.86 3.63 -30.53
N PHE A 176 12.28 3.89 -29.36
CA PHE A 176 12.99 4.52 -28.23
C PHE A 176 13.68 3.54 -27.28
N ARG A 177 13.65 2.22 -27.54
CA ARG A 177 14.39 1.23 -26.73
C ARG A 177 15.75 0.85 -27.30
N LYS A 178 16.18 1.44 -28.41
CA LYS A 178 17.52 1.24 -29.00
C LYS A 178 18.18 2.58 -29.28
N ASN A 179 18.65 3.25 -28.23
CA ASN A 179 19.89 4.03 -28.20
C ASN A 179 19.93 4.91 -26.94
N THR A 180 20.42 4.32 -25.85
CA THR A 180 21.32 4.99 -24.90
C THR A 180 22.05 3.89 -24.14
N LEU A 181 23.08 3.31 -24.78
CA LEU A 181 24.29 2.98 -24.04
C LEU A 181 24.96 4.33 -23.75
N ALA A 182 24.40 5.06 -22.79
CA ALA A 182 25.07 6.17 -22.15
C ALA A 182 25.73 5.56 -20.92
N GLU A 183 27.04 5.71 -20.83
CA GLU A 183 27.82 5.40 -19.64
C GLU A 183 27.11 5.93 -18.40
N TYR A 184 26.74 5.02 -17.51
CA TYR A 184 26.16 5.37 -16.23
C TYR A 184 27.27 5.95 -15.35
N SER A 185 27.50 7.26 -15.42
CA SER A 185 28.02 7.98 -14.27
C SER A 185 26.93 7.90 -13.19
N ASN A 186 27.14 7.04 -12.19
CA ASN A 186 26.27 6.89 -11.04
C ASN A 186 26.28 8.17 -10.20
N THR A 187 25.48 9.16 -10.61
CA THR A 187 25.06 10.22 -9.70
C THR A 187 23.74 9.78 -9.10
N SER A 188 23.83 9.20 -7.91
CA SER A 188 22.68 8.79 -7.11
C SER A 188 21.69 9.96 -6.94
N PRO A 189 20.37 9.72 -6.95
CA PRO A 189 19.41 10.80 -6.84
C PRO A 189 19.45 11.35 -5.40
N SER A 190 20.19 12.44 -5.22
CA SER A 190 20.25 13.30 -4.03
C SER A 190 18.91 14.02 -3.78
N ARG A 191 17.81 13.25 -3.72
CA ARG A 191 16.46 13.75 -3.45
C ARG A 191 15.84 13.02 -2.29
N ARG A 192 16.61 12.90 -1.18
CA ARG A 192 16.01 12.69 0.13
C ARG A 192 15.17 13.93 0.45
N SER A 193 13.86 13.75 0.54
CA SER A 193 12.92 14.80 0.99
C SER A 193 13.45 15.46 2.27
N ARG A 194 13.41 16.80 2.35
CA ARG A 194 13.80 17.57 3.57
C ARG A 194 13.11 17.05 4.85
N GLN A 195 11.93 16.46 4.72
CA GLN A 195 11.21 15.83 5.83
C GLN A 195 11.85 14.52 6.30
N ALA A 196 12.45 13.74 5.38
CA ALA A 196 13.18 12.52 5.73
C ALA A 196 14.47 12.86 6.50
N MET A 197 15.22 13.88 6.07
CA MET A 197 16.43 14.32 6.78
C MET A 197 16.13 14.84 8.18
N THR A 198 15.06 15.61 8.37
CA THR A 198 14.65 16.12 9.68
C THR A 198 14.17 15.01 10.63
N ARG A 199 13.53 13.96 10.11
CA ARG A 199 13.18 12.77 10.91
C ARG A 199 14.43 12.01 11.36
N VAL A 200 15.37 11.77 10.45
CA VAL A 200 16.63 11.07 10.77
C VAL A 200 17.46 11.86 11.80
N ALA A 201 17.53 13.19 11.67
CA ALA A 201 18.22 14.04 12.64
C ALA A 201 17.56 13.99 14.03
N LYS A 202 16.22 14.00 14.11
CA LYS A 202 15.51 13.81 15.39
C LYS A 202 15.78 12.44 16.01
N MET A 203 15.79 11.39 15.19
CA MET A 203 16.10 10.03 15.66
C MET A 203 17.53 9.96 16.19
N ARG A 204 18.52 10.49 15.47
CA ARG A 204 19.92 10.53 15.95
C ARG A 204 20.05 11.21 17.32
N LYS A 205 19.35 12.32 17.52
CA LYS A 205 19.30 13.02 18.82
C LYS A 205 18.63 12.20 19.91
N SER A 206 17.54 11.48 19.63
CA SER A 206 16.87 10.63 20.64
C SER A 206 17.70 9.41 21.04
N TYR A 207 18.56 8.91 20.15
CA TYR A 207 19.46 7.80 20.41
C TYR A 207 20.86 8.21 20.88
N GLY A 208 21.10 9.51 21.14
CA GLY A 208 22.38 10.00 21.65
C GLY A 208 23.56 9.84 20.70
N MET A 209 23.31 9.75 19.39
CA MET A 209 24.32 9.50 18.35
C MET A 209 24.92 10.80 17.77
N ASP A 210 24.91 11.88 18.55
CA ASP A 210 25.53 13.15 18.15
C ASP A 210 27.04 13.07 18.40
N PRO A 211 27.90 13.46 17.44
CA PRO A 211 29.34 13.54 17.69
C PRO A 211 29.63 14.61 18.77
N PRO A 212 30.67 14.42 19.60
CA PRO A 212 30.98 15.31 20.71
C PRO A 212 31.25 16.74 20.23
N LYS A 213 30.60 17.72 20.86
CA LYS A 213 30.87 19.14 20.63
C LYS A 213 32.20 19.52 21.27
N LEU A 214 33.19 19.89 20.45
CA LEU A 214 34.34 20.64 20.90
C LEU A 214 33.94 22.11 21.11
N GLU A 215 34.01 22.57 22.36
CA GLU A 215 33.83 23.96 22.75
C GLU A 215 35.09 24.79 22.42
N GLY A 216 34.94 25.98 21.84
CA GLY A 216 36.04 26.96 21.79
C GLY A 216 35.93 28.07 20.73
N LYS A 217 35.49 29.26 21.17
CA LYS A 217 35.79 30.65 20.73
C LYS A 217 36.03 31.00 19.23
N THR A 218 35.23 31.95 18.74
CA THR A 218 35.47 32.82 17.56
C THR A 218 36.55 33.89 17.86
N PRO A 219 37.04 34.74 16.91
CA PRO A 219 36.67 34.96 15.50
C PRO A 219 37.87 35.06 14.50
N ALA A 220 37.55 35.26 13.21
CA ALA A 220 38.34 35.89 12.12
C ALA A 220 38.59 35.02 10.88
N THR A 221 38.43 35.71 9.75
CA THR A 221 38.47 35.29 8.36
C THR A 221 39.82 34.71 7.96
N ALA A 222 39.87 33.46 7.50
CA ALA A 222 40.83 32.96 6.51
C ALA A 222 40.37 31.60 5.98
N VAL A 223 40.33 31.48 4.66
CA VAL A 223 40.23 30.23 3.90
C VAL A 223 41.42 29.33 4.27
N ILE A 224 41.19 28.04 4.53
CA ILE A 224 42.04 26.88 4.15
C ILE A 224 41.32 25.57 4.50
N ASN A 225 41.45 24.63 3.56
CA ASN A 225 41.07 23.21 3.55
C ASN A 225 41.14 22.46 4.89
N ASN A 226 40.15 21.59 5.11
CA ASN A 226 40.23 20.27 5.76
C ASN A 226 38.94 19.53 5.30
N GLY A 227 38.97 18.46 4.51
CA GLY A 227 39.83 17.29 4.64
C GLY A 227 39.28 16.35 5.71
N LEU A 228 38.00 15.96 5.64
CA LEU A 228 37.46 14.83 6.42
C LEU A 228 36.06 14.38 5.94
N PHE A 229 35.99 13.76 4.76
CA PHE A 229 34.95 12.79 4.39
C PHE A 229 35.56 11.87 3.34
N ASP A 230 36.45 11.00 3.80
CA ASP A 230 37.10 9.95 3.03
C ASP A 230 36.42 8.59 3.34
N ASP A 231 35.10 8.62 3.48
CA ASP A 231 34.27 7.45 3.83
C ASP A 231 33.39 6.99 2.65
N GLU A 232 33.60 7.49 1.42
CA GLU A 232 32.91 6.95 0.23
C GLU A 232 33.59 5.68 -0.30
N GLU A 233 34.90 5.52 -0.09
CA GLU A 233 35.67 4.37 -0.62
C GLU A 233 35.31 3.05 0.10
N ASP A 234 34.91 3.12 1.38
CA ASP A 234 34.68 1.93 2.21
C ASP A 234 33.37 1.18 1.87
N TRP A 235 32.42 1.84 1.19
CA TRP A 235 31.15 1.21 0.80
C TRP A 235 31.22 0.47 -0.53
N GLU A 236 32.00 0.99 -1.48
CA GLU A 236 32.21 0.32 -2.77
C GLU A 236 33.08 -0.93 -2.58
N ASP A 237 34.13 -0.84 -1.76
CA ASP A 237 34.95 -1.98 -1.36
C ASP A 237 34.17 -3.06 -0.61
N GLN A 238 33.21 -2.67 0.23
CA GLN A 238 32.32 -3.62 0.91
C GLN A 238 31.35 -4.30 -0.07
N ALA A 239 30.86 -3.57 -1.07
CA ALA A 239 29.98 -4.12 -2.10
C ALA A 239 30.72 -5.13 -3.00
N ASP A 240 31.97 -4.83 -3.37
CA ASP A 240 32.80 -5.72 -4.20
C ASP A 240 33.21 -6.98 -3.43
N LYS A 241 33.55 -6.86 -2.13
CA LYS A 241 33.79 -8.01 -1.26
C LYS A 241 32.55 -8.90 -1.12
N LEU A 242 31.35 -8.30 -0.98
CA LEU A 242 30.09 -9.02 -0.95
C LEU A 242 29.79 -9.72 -2.27
N TYR A 243 30.03 -9.06 -3.40
CA TYR A 243 29.84 -9.64 -4.72
C TYR A 243 30.78 -10.82 -4.97
N GLN A 244 32.07 -10.69 -4.65
CA GLN A 244 33.02 -11.80 -4.74
C GLN A 244 32.62 -12.97 -3.82
N TRP A 245 32.18 -12.68 -2.60
CA TRP A 245 31.70 -13.71 -1.66
C TRP A 245 30.49 -14.48 -2.22
N THR A 246 29.57 -13.79 -2.92
CA THR A 246 28.43 -14.47 -3.58
C THR A 246 28.83 -15.34 -4.77
N GLN A 247 29.94 -15.03 -5.44
CA GLN A 247 30.45 -15.85 -6.55
C GLN A 247 31.21 -17.09 -6.05
N THR A 248 31.76 -17.05 -4.84
CA THR A 248 32.44 -18.19 -4.21
C THR A 248 31.49 -19.20 -3.55
N LEU A 249 30.20 -18.88 -3.44
CA LEU A 249 29.18 -19.82 -2.95
C LEU A 249 28.90 -20.88 -4.03
N SER A 250 29.61 -22.00 -3.97
CA SER A 250 29.25 -23.21 -4.72
C SER A 250 28.11 -23.95 -4.02
N LEU A 251 27.19 -24.52 -4.80
CA LEU A 251 26.04 -25.28 -4.30
C LEU A 251 26.42 -26.52 -3.47
N ASP A 252 27.67 -26.97 -3.54
CA ASP A 252 28.18 -28.12 -2.78
C ASP A 252 28.47 -27.79 -1.30
N GLU A 253 28.56 -26.51 -0.93
CA GLU A 253 28.79 -26.09 0.47
C GLU A 253 27.48 -25.84 1.25
N LEU A 254 26.32 -25.89 0.57
CA LEU A 254 24.99 -25.73 1.18
C LEU A 254 24.35 -27.04 1.66
N GLY A 255 25.11 -28.14 1.69
CA GLY A 255 24.68 -29.39 2.33
C GLY A 255 23.42 -30.03 1.75
N VAL A 256 23.11 -29.79 0.47
CA VAL A 256 22.02 -30.45 -0.24
C VAL A 256 22.59 -31.53 -1.16
N THR A 257 23.29 -32.51 -0.59
CA THR A 257 23.43 -33.81 -1.24
C THR A 257 22.32 -34.70 -0.73
N SER A 258 21.38 -34.98 -1.63
CA SER A 258 20.36 -36.02 -1.51
C SER A 258 20.93 -37.32 -0.94
N SER A 259 20.27 -37.85 0.09
CA SER A 259 20.22 -39.28 0.40
C SER A 259 18.77 -39.68 0.52
#